data_AF-A0A6G8BUW1-F1
#
_entry.id   AF-A0A6G8BUW1-F1
#
_cell.length_a   1.000
_cell.length_b   1.000
_cell.length_c   1.000
_cell.angle_alpha   90.00
_cell.angle_beta   90.00
_cell.angle_gamma   90.00
#
_symmetry.space_group_name_H-M   'P 1'
#
loop_
_entity.id
_entity.type
_entity.pdbx_description
1 polymer ?
#
loop_
_entity_poly.entity_id
_entity_poly.type
_entity_poly.pdbx_seq_one_letter_code
_entity_poly.pdbx_strand_id
1 'polypeptide(L)'
;MSNTTGIPDNFTGSLRRTYTTTDYQTGLETNYIRLEHYLNGMLHKEGGPARDAADTKEWFIEGQRHREDGPAIVVLGDPDSGGIPTKRWFLRDRELTEEQFNRFLEMKALNENLQINLPNRNITKKGKI
;
A
#
# COMPACT_ATOMS: atom_id res chain seq x y z
N MET A 1 -19.91 0.04 17.47
CA MET A 1 -20.14 0.50 16.08
C MET A 1 -19.55 -0.58 15.20
N SER A 2 -20.35 -1.18 14.31
CA SER A 2 -19.96 -2.39 13.57
C SER A 2 -19.15 -1.98 12.34
N ASN A 3 -17.86 -2.35 12.28
CA ASN A 3 -17.08 -2.18 11.06
C ASN A 3 -17.68 -3.02 9.92
N THR A 4 -17.80 -2.39 8.75
CA THR A 4 -18.29 -2.94 7.47
C THR A 4 -17.63 -4.27 7.05
N THR A 5 -16.52 -4.63 7.67
CA THR A 5 -15.68 -5.79 7.35
C THR A 5 -15.86 -6.98 8.31
N GLY A 6 -16.64 -6.85 9.39
CA GLY A 6 -16.78 -7.86 10.44
C GLY A 6 -15.52 -8.08 11.28
N ILE A 7 -14.54 -7.16 11.18
CA ILE A 7 -13.27 -7.20 11.89
C ILE A 7 -13.37 -6.30 13.13
N PRO A 8 -13.02 -6.79 14.34
CA PRO A 8 -12.96 -5.96 15.54
C PRO A 8 -11.96 -4.81 15.39
N ASP A 9 -12.28 -3.64 15.96
CA ASP A 9 -11.44 -2.43 15.92
C ASP A 9 -10.06 -2.62 16.57
N ASN A 10 -9.91 -3.62 17.43
CA ASN A 10 -8.65 -3.95 18.10
C ASN A 10 -7.90 -5.12 17.44
N PHE A 11 -8.37 -5.61 16.29
CA PHE A 11 -7.74 -6.73 15.63
C PHE A 11 -6.41 -6.32 15.01
N THR A 12 -5.35 -7.02 15.40
CA THR A 12 -4.02 -6.90 14.81
C THR A 12 -3.55 -8.29 14.44
N GLY A 13 -3.20 -8.48 13.17
CA GLY A 13 -2.82 -9.79 12.64
C GLY A 13 -3.13 -9.94 11.17
N SER A 14 -2.99 -11.17 10.69
CA SER A 14 -3.21 -11.50 9.28
C SER A 14 -4.42 -12.42 9.13
N LEU A 15 -5.22 -12.19 8.09
CA LEU A 15 -6.32 -13.04 7.70
C LEU A 15 -6.07 -13.66 6.34
N ARG A 16 -6.45 -14.92 6.21
CA ARG A 16 -6.48 -15.64 4.94
C ARG A 16 -7.93 -15.86 4.56
N ARG A 17 -8.36 -15.23 3.46
CA ARG A 17 -9.70 -15.39 2.88
C ARG A 17 -9.60 -16.21 1.62
N THR A 18 -10.54 -17.14 1.46
CA THR A 18 -10.73 -17.91 0.22
C THR A 18 -11.98 -17.39 -0.46
N TYR A 19 -11.87 -17.14 -1.76
CA TYR A 19 -12.98 -16.71 -2.60
C TYR A 19 -13.17 -17.76 -3.69
N THR A 20 -14.43 -18.07 -3.97
CA THR A 20 -14.82 -18.95 -5.07
C THR A 20 -15.58 -18.10 -6.07
N THR A 21 -15.12 -18.09 -7.32
CA THR A 21 -15.83 -17.48 -8.44
C THR A 21 -16.30 -18.59 -9.35
N THR A 22 -17.56 -18.53 -9.77
CA THR A 22 -18.16 -19.49 -10.69
C THR A 22 -18.36 -18.80 -12.03
N ASP A 23 -17.78 -19.34 -13.08
CA ASP A 23 -18.09 -18.93 -14.44
C ASP A 23 -19.50 -19.44 -14.80
N TYR A 24 -20.44 -18.53 -15.03
CA TYR A 24 -21.85 -18.90 -15.28
C TYR A 24 -22.08 -19.61 -16.62
N GLN A 25 -21.17 -19.47 -17.58
CA GLN A 25 -21.33 -20.08 -18.91
C GLN A 25 -20.85 -21.53 -18.92
N THR A 26 -19.76 -21.81 -18.21
CA THR A 26 -19.09 -23.11 -18.20
C THR A 26 -19.32 -23.91 -16.92
N GLY A 27 -19.77 -23.25 -15.84
CA GLY A 27 -19.90 -23.84 -14.51
C GLY A 27 -18.56 -24.07 -13.80
N LEU A 28 -17.44 -23.58 -14.35
CA LEU A 28 -16.13 -23.74 -13.76
C LEU A 28 -16.01 -22.91 -12.47
N GLU A 29 -15.66 -23.57 -11.37
CA GLU A 29 -15.35 -22.91 -10.11
C GLU A 29 -13.84 -22.65 -9.98
N THR A 30 -13.48 -21.39 -9.86
CA THR A 30 -12.10 -20.96 -9.61
C THR A 30 -11.98 -20.46 -8.18
N ASN A 31 -11.06 -21.04 -7.41
CA ASN A 31 -10.76 -20.62 -6.05
C ASN A 31 -9.50 -19.78 -6.03
N TYR A 32 -9.54 -18.63 -5.37
CA TYR A 32 -8.34 -17.83 -5.12
C TYR A 32 -8.27 -17.41 -3.66
N ILE A 33 -7.04 -17.20 -3.21
CA ILE A 33 -6.74 -16.83 -1.83
C ILE A 33 -6.27 -15.38 -1.81
N ARG A 34 -6.70 -14.67 -0.77
CA ARG A 34 -6.20 -13.34 -0.44
C ARG A 34 -5.72 -13.33 1.00
N LEU A 35 -4.52 -12.83 1.21
CA LEU A 35 -3.97 -12.52 2.53
C LEU A 35 -4.19 -11.03 2.82
N GLU A 36 -4.68 -10.71 4.00
CA GLU A 36 -4.94 -9.34 4.47
C GLU A 36 -4.24 -9.13 5.80
N HIS A 37 -3.51 -8.02 5.95
CA HIS A 37 -2.79 -7.66 7.17
C HIS A 37 -3.44 -6.44 7.82
N TYR A 38 -3.72 -6.55 9.11
CA TYR A 38 -4.42 -5.54 9.89
C TYR A 38 -3.60 -5.09 11.10
N LEU A 39 -3.73 -3.81 11.42
CA LEU A 39 -3.28 -3.18 12.65
C LEU A 39 -4.44 -2.35 13.20
N ASN A 40 -4.88 -2.64 14.43
CA ASN A 40 -6.00 -1.93 15.08
C ASN A 40 -7.24 -1.86 14.16
N GLY A 41 -7.66 -2.99 13.62
CA GLY A 41 -8.85 -3.13 12.77
C GLY A 41 -8.71 -2.55 11.36
N MET A 42 -7.60 -1.88 11.04
CA MET A 42 -7.36 -1.23 9.75
C MET A 42 -6.33 -2.01 8.92
N LEU A 43 -6.48 -2.03 7.59
CA LEU A 43 -5.46 -2.58 6.70
C LEU A 43 -4.14 -1.82 6.86
N HIS A 44 -3.08 -2.53 7.18
CA HIS A 44 -1.77 -1.91 7.45
C HIS A 44 -0.66 -2.94 7.29
N LYS A 45 0.40 -2.59 6.55
CA LYS A 45 1.65 -3.35 6.56
C LYS A 45 2.85 -2.51 6.11
N GLU A 46 3.80 -2.29 7.00
CA GLU A 46 5.10 -1.70 6.66
C GLU A 46 5.99 -2.77 5.99
N GLY A 47 6.52 -2.47 4.80
CA GLY A 47 7.44 -3.35 4.07
C GLY A 47 6.81 -4.38 3.13
N GLY A 48 5.48 -4.42 2.98
CA GLY A 48 4.83 -5.32 2.03
C GLY A 48 3.38 -4.97 1.74
N PRO A 49 2.73 -5.69 0.81
CA PRO A 49 1.32 -5.47 0.53
C PRO A 49 0.49 -5.84 1.77
N ALA A 50 -0.40 -4.93 2.17
CA ALA A 50 -1.38 -5.21 3.21
C ALA A 50 -2.47 -6.14 2.70
N ARG A 51 -2.72 -6.16 1.39
CA ARG A 51 -3.58 -7.15 0.74
C ARG A 51 -2.84 -7.81 -0.41
N ASP A 52 -2.69 -9.13 -0.35
CA ASP A 52 -1.93 -9.93 -1.30
C ASP A 52 -2.80 -11.07 -1.85
N ALA A 53 -3.13 -10.99 -3.13
CA ALA A 53 -3.79 -12.03 -3.91
C ALA A 53 -2.88 -12.45 -5.09
N ALA A 54 -3.24 -13.55 -5.75
CA ALA A 54 -2.45 -14.08 -6.87
C ALA A 54 -2.31 -13.07 -8.02
N ASP A 55 -3.37 -12.31 -8.28
CA ASP A 55 -3.50 -11.34 -9.36
C ASP A 55 -3.29 -9.90 -8.89
N THR A 56 -3.57 -9.59 -7.63
CA THR A 56 -3.61 -8.20 -7.14
C THR A 56 -2.82 -8.04 -5.85
N LYS A 57 -1.99 -6.99 -5.80
CA LYS A 57 -1.28 -6.55 -4.60
C LYS A 57 -1.64 -5.10 -4.28
N GLU A 58 -2.01 -4.84 -3.03
CA GLU A 58 -2.36 -3.50 -2.55
C GLU A 58 -1.61 -3.16 -1.26
N TRP A 59 -1.06 -1.95 -1.19
CA TRP A 59 -0.31 -1.43 -0.06
C TRP A 59 -1.16 -0.41 0.71
N PHE A 60 -1.26 -0.63 2.02
CA PHE A 60 -2.01 0.23 2.94
C PHE A 60 -1.18 0.52 4.19
N ILE A 61 -1.28 1.75 4.68
CA ILE A 61 -0.75 2.20 5.96
C ILE A 61 -1.87 2.92 6.69
N GLU A 62 -2.21 2.44 7.89
CA GLU A 62 -3.27 2.99 8.74
C GLU A 62 -4.62 3.10 8.02
N GLY A 63 -4.98 2.06 7.26
CA GLY A 63 -6.22 2.00 6.50
C GLY A 63 -6.21 2.80 5.19
N GLN A 64 -5.17 3.59 4.91
CA GLN A 64 -5.08 4.43 3.71
C GLN A 64 -4.18 3.78 2.66
N ARG A 65 -4.54 3.88 1.38
CA ARG A 65 -3.65 3.43 0.30
C ARG A 65 -2.39 4.28 0.29
N HIS A 66 -1.25 3.62 0.44
CA HIS A 66 0.01 4.33 0.60
C HIS A 66 1.20 3.43 0.27
N ARG A 67 2.12 3.95 -0.54
CA ARG A 67 3.44 3.37 -0.74
C ARG A 67 4.43 4.43 -1.21
N GLU A 68 5.56 4.57 -0.53
CA GLU A 68 6.56 5.58 -0.88
C GLU A 68 7.60 5.10 -1.90
N ASP A 69 7.76 3.78 -2.06
CA ASP A 69 8.83 3.20 -2.89
C ASP A 69 8.33 2.65 -4.23
N GLY A 70 7.04 2.84 -4.56
CA GLY A 70 6.46 2.34 -5.80
C GLY A 70 4.94 2.43 -5.86
N PRO A 71 4.28 1.71 -6.78
CA PRO A 71 2.83 1.74 -6.91
C PRO A 71 2.14 1.09 -5.70
N ALA A 72 1.10 1.75 -5.20
CA ALA A 72 0.31 1.25 -4.08
C ALA A 72 -0.74 0.21 -4.50
N ILE A 73 -1.01 0.08 -5.81
CA ILE A 73 -1.83 -1.00 -6.38
C ILE A 73 -1.10 -1.56 -7.59
N VAL A 74 -0.99 -2.89 -7.64
CA VAL A 74 -0.49 -3.64 -8.79
C VAL A 74 -1.48 -4.75 -9.10
N VAL A 75 -2.06 -4.72 -10.29
CA VAL A 75 -2.94 -5.77 -10.82
C VAL A 75 -2.20 -6.43 -11.98
N LEU A 76 -2.00 -7.74 -11.91
CA LEU A 76 -1.53 -8.56 -13.03
C LEU A 76 -2.67 -8.62 -14.05
N GLY A 77 -2.39 -8.21 -15.28
CA GLY A 77 -3.38 -8.26 -16.34
C GLY A 77 -3.82 -9.69 -16.60
N ASP A 78 -5.07 -9.85 -17.04
CA ASP A 78 -5.57 -11.14 -17.49
C ASP A 78 -4.76 -11.59 -18.73
N PRO A 79 -4.30 -12.86 -18.80
CA PRO A 79 -3.59 -13.38 -19.96
C PRO A 79 -4.33 -13.14 -21.29
N ASP A 80 -5.66 -13.23 -21.27
CA ASP A 80 -6.52 -13.08 -22.45
C ASP A 80 -6.62 -11.62 -22.90
N SER A 81 -6.41 -10.66 -21.99
CA SER A 81 -6.34 -9.22 -22.29
C SER A 81 -4.92 -8.76 -22.66
N GLY A 82 -4.01 -9.69 -22.95
CA GLY A 82 -2.61 -9.40 -23.27
C GLY A 82 -1.71 -9.20 -22.05
N GLY A 83 -2.19 -9.50 -20.84
CA GLY A 83 -1.38 -9.60 -19.64
C GLY A 83 -0.73 -8.30 -19.15
N ILE A 84 -1.15 -7.13 -19.65
CA ILE A 84 -0.52 -5.86 -19.29
C ILE A 84 -0.83 -5.53 -17.81
N PRO A 85 0.17 -5.50 -16.93
CA PRO A 85 -0.07 -5.19 -15.53
C PRO A 85 -0.45 -3.72 -15.38
N THR A 86 -1.48 -3.45 -14.59
CA THR A 86 -1.90 -2.10 -14.24
C THR A 86 -1.27 -1.69 -12.91
N LYS A 87 -0.71 -0.47 -12.86
CA LYS A 87 -0.10 0.11 -11.67
C LYS A 87 -0.78 1.42 -11.33
N ARG A 88 -1.03 1.67 -10.04
CA ARG A 88 -1.54 2.95 -9.55
C ARG A 88 -0.77 3.40 -8.32
N TRP A 89 -0.48 4.69 -8.25
CA TRP A 89 0.32 5.29 -7.19
C TRP A 89 -0.57 6.07 -6.24
N PHE A 90 -0.40 5.83 -4.94
CA PHE A 90 -1.14 6.51 -3.89
C PHE A 90 -0.21 6.88 -2.74
N LEU A 91 -0.36 8.11 -2.24
CA LEU A 91 0.24 8.56 -0.99
C LEU A 91 -0.87 9.07 -0.07
N ARG A 92 -1.18 8.30 0.99
CA ARG A 92 -2.22 8.65 1.99
C ARG A 92 -3.58 8.88 1.31
N ASP A 93 -4.02 7.88 0.54
CA ASP A 93 -5.21 7.88 -0.31
C ASP A 93 -5.29 8.93 -1.43
N ARG A 94 -4.29 9.82 -1.56
CA ARG A 94 -4.16 10.69 -2.71
C ARG A 94 -3.58 9.92 -3.89
N GLU A 95 -4.37 9.78 -4.95
CA GLU A 95 -3.89 9.24 -6.22
C GLU A 95 -2.92 10.22 -6.89
N LEU A 96 -1.84 9.68 -7.44
CA LEU A 96 -0.81 10.42 -8.15
C LEU A 96 -0.63 9.81 -9.54
N THR A 97 -0.33 10.66 -10.52
CA THR A 97 0.23 10.16 -11.77
C THR A 97 1.65 9.66 -11.53
N GLU A 98 2.14 8.79 -12.41
CA GLU A 98 3.51 8.28 -12.33
C GLU A 98 4.54 9.42 -12.34
N GLU A 99 4.32 10.48 -13.12
CA GLU A 99 5.22 11.64 -13.17
C GLU A 99 5.19 12.44 -11.86
N GLN A 100 4.02 12.61 -11.26
CA GLN A 100 3.91 13.27 -9.95
C GLN A 100 4.62 12.48 -8.87
N PHE A 101 4.51 11.14 -8.92
CA PHE A 101 5.19 10.25 -8.00
C PHE A 101 6.71 10.26 -8.21
N ASN A 102 7.17 10.24 -9.46
CA ASN A 102 8.60 10.32 -9.78
C ASN A 102 9.22 11.63 -9.26
N ARG A 103 8.53 12.77 -9.41
CA ARG A 103 8.98 14.03 -8.80
C ARG A 103 9.01 13.97 -7.26
N PHE A 104 8.07 13.26 -6.65
CA PHE A 104 8.09 13.04 -5.21
C PHE A 104 9.33 12.22 -4.78
N LEU A 105 9.66 11.15 -5.51
CA LEU A 105 10.85 10.34 -5.26
C LEU A 105 12.14 11.17 -5.40
N GLU A 106 12.23 11.98 -6.46
CA GLU A 106 13.37 12.88 -6.67
C GLU A 106 13.53 13.86 -5.50
N MET A 107 12.44 14.48 -5.06
CA MET A 107 12.45 15.41 -3.93
C MET A 107 12.82 14.73 -2.61
N LYS A 108 12.34 13.50 -2.38
CA LYS A 108 12.66 12.70 -1.21
C LYS A 108 14.16 12.37 -1.17
N ALA A 109 14.70 11.87 -2.28
CA ALA A 109 16.13 11.55 -2.41
C ALA A 109 17.02 12.79 -2.23
N LEU A 110 16.62 13.95 -2.77
CA LEU A 110 17.34 15.21 -2.56
C LEU A 110 17.32 15.63 -1.08
N ASN A 111 16.17 15.54 -0.42
CA ASN A 111 16.05 15.88 1.00
C ASN A 111 16.86 14.95 1.91
N GLU A 112 16.87 13.65 1.63
CA GLU A 112 17.71 12.69 2.35
C GLU A 112 19.20 13.02 2.19
N ASN A 113 19.64 13.32 0.96
CA ASN A 113 21.01 13.76 0.69
C ASN A 113 21.36 15.10 1.37
N LEU A 114 20.43 16.04 1.43
CA LEU A 114 20.64 17.31 2.14
C LEU A 114 20.73 17.09 3.67
N GLN A 115 19.88 16.25 4.24
CA GLN A 115 19.92 15.91 5.66
C GLN A 115 21.24 15.23 6.07
N ILE A 116 21.80 14.39 5.20
CA ILE A 116 23.12 13.75 5.42
C ILE A 116 24.26 14.78 5.38
N ASN A 117 24.14 15.82 4.55
CA ASN A 117 25.20 16.84 4.35
C ASN A 117 25.08 18.08 5.26
N LEU A 118 24.01 18.20 6.04
CA LEU A 118 23.86 19.28 7.02
C LEU A 118 24.68 18.94 8.28
N PRO A 119 25.75 19.69 8.62
CA PRO A 119 26.40 19.49 9.91
C PRO A 119 25.38 19.79 11.01
N ASN A 120 25.27 18.89 11.99
CA ASN A 120 24.46 19.07 13.20
C ASN A 120 24.69 20.47 13.77
N ARG A 121 23.83 21.42 13.40
CA ARG A 121 23.81 22.73 14.02
C ARG A 121 23.22 22.51 15.40
N ASN A 122 24.09 22.16 16.34
CA ASN A 122 23.89 22.41 17.75
C ASN A 122 23.63 23.90 17.89
N ILE A 123 22.36 24.28 17.79
CA ILE A 123 21.83 25.56 18.26
C ILE A 123 22.05 25.58 19.77
N THR A 124 23.29 25.88 20.15
CA THR A 124 23.60 26.38 21.48
C THR A 124 22.79 27.64 21.64
N LYS A 125 21.64 27.53 22.31
CA LYS A 125 20.89 28.67 22.82
C LYS A 125 21.81 29.44 23.77
N LYS A 126 22.59 30.37 23.22
CA LYS A 126 23.21 31.47 23.96
C LYS A 126 22.25 32.65 23.91
N GLY A 127 21.47 32.78 24.98
CA GLY A 127 21.01 34.05 25.55
C GLY A 127 20.91 33.77 27.05
N LYS A 128 21.75 34.31 27.96
CA LYS A 128 21.83 35.72 28.41
C LYS A 128 20.39 36.26 28.51
N ILE A 129 19.82 36.54 29.68
CA ILE A 129 20.34 37.26 30.86
C ILE A 129 19.78 36.60 32.12
#